data_AF-A0A7W1ST28-F1
#
_entry.id   AF-A0A7W1ST28-F1
#
_cell.length_a   1.000
_cell.length_b   1.000
_cell.length_c   1.000
_cell.angle_alpha   90.00
_cell.angle_beta   90.00
_cell.angle_gamma   90.00
#
_symmetry.space_group_name_H-M   'P 1'
#
loop_
_entity.id
_entity.type
_entity.pdbx_description
1 polymer ?
#
loop_
_entity_poly.entity_id
_entity_poly.type
_entity_poly.pdbx_seq_one_letter_code
_entity_poly.pdbx_strand_id
1 'polypeptide(L)'
;MLAPVHRGRGDPTYRRTDGGAVWRAATTPDGAATTVVHRRPDGTIVMRAWGPGAAWSLDGLPALMGADDKPDEFVAHHRLVADAHRRMAGLRFGATRRVWDQLFPAILEQKVTGVEARRSWRELVRRFGDLAPGPAPEGMHVPPTPAQTRAVPDWEWHKA
;
A
#
# COMPACT_ATOMS: atom_id res chain seq x y z
N MET A 1 4.71 -9.56 -4.55
CA MET A 1 3.78 -9.54 -3.40
C MET A 1 3.26 -8.13 -3.13
N LEU A 2 4.10 -7.09 -2.99
CA LEU A 2 3.61 -5.72 -2.67
C LEU A 2 3.09 -4.87 -3.85
N ALA A 3 3.04 -5.43 -5.07
CA ALA A 3 2.54 -4.68 -6.23
C ALA A 3 1.08 -4.20 -6.12
N PRO A 4 0.13 -4.97 -5.54
CA PRO A 4 -1.27 -4.53 -5.42
C PRO A 4 -1.48 -3.28 -4.55
N VAL A 5 -0.55 -2.98 -3.63
CA VAL A 5 -0.64 -1.80 -2.76
C VAL A 5 0.08 -0.57 -3.33
N HIS A 6 0.56 -0.63 -4.58
CA HIS A 6 1.27 0.45 -5.25
C HIS A 6 0.34 1.21 -6.21
N ARG A 7 0.20 2.53 -6.04
CA ARG A 7 -0.67 3.40 -6.85
C ARG A 7 0.07 4.05 -8.03
N GLY A 8 0.94 3.27 -8.68
CA GLY A 8 1.71 3.67 -9.86
C GLY A 8 2.93 4.56 -9.56
N ARG A 9 3.75 4.84 -10.59
CA ARG A 9 5.10 5.43 -10.45
C ARG A 9 5.17 6.74 -9.65
N GLY A 10 4.09 7.52 -9.62
CA GLY A 10 4.01 8.79 -8.90
C GLY A 10 3.45 8.70 -7.47
N ASP A 11 3.23 7.49 -6.94
CA ASP A 11 2.66 7.27 -5.62
C ASP A 11 3.58 7.83 -4.51
N PRO A 12 3.14 8.85 -3.75
CA PRO A 12 3.96 9.41 -2.67
C PRO A 12 4.03 8.48 -1.45
N THR A 13 3.21 7.44 -1.38
CA THR A 13 3.18 6.49 -0.26
C THR A 13 4.03 5.24 -0.52
N TYR A 14 4.57 5.08 -1.73
CA TYR A 14 5.26 3.87 -2.15
C TYR A 14 6.48 4.19 -3.00
N ARG A 15 7.62 3.57 -2.70
CA ARG A 15 8.83 3.68 -3.53
C ARG A 15 9.56 2.36 -3.62
N ARG A 16 9.94 1.96 -4.82
CA ARG A 16 10.86 0.83 -5.04
C ARG A 16 12.24 1.37 -5.38
N THR A 17 13.27 0.86 -4.72
CA THR A 17 14.67 1.18 -5.06
C THR A 17 15.22 0.20 -6.09
N ASP A 18 16.34 0.55 -6.73
CA ASP A 18 17.00 -0.30 -7.72
C ASP A 18 17.48 -1.63 -7.11
N GLY A 19 17.87 -1.62 -5.83
CA GLY A 19 18.19 -2.82 -5.04
C GLY A 19 16.98 -3.67 -4.64
N GLY A 20 15.78 -3.35 -5.16
CA GLY A 20 14.56 -4.13 -4.95
C GLY A 20 13.88 -3.91 -3.60
N ALA A 21 14.40 -3.02 -2.74
CA ALA A 21 13.74 -2.65 -1.50
C ALA A 21 12.47 -1.83 -1.79
N VAL A 22 11.43 -2.08 -1.02
CA VAL A 22 10.13 -1.44 -1.16
C VAL A 22 9.85 -0.63 0.10
N TRP A 23 9.80 0.68 -0.06
CA TRP A 23 9.39 1.64 0.95
C TRP A 23 7.89 1.86 0.87
N ARG A 24 7.24 1.92 2.03
CA ARG A 24 5.82 2.26 2.16
C ARG A 24 5.61 3.20 3.33
N ALA A 25 4.77 4.21 3.16
CA ALA A 25 4.24 5.04 4.23
C ALA A 25 2.74 4.80 4.36
N ALA A 26 2.25 4.60 5.58
CA ALA A 26 0.88 4.17 5.84
C ALA A 26 0.33 4.74 7.14
N THR A 27 -0.99 4.82 7.23
CA THR A 27 -1.66 5.05 8.51
C THR A 27 -1.74 3.74 9.28
N THR A 28 -1.61 3.79 10.61
CA THR A 28 -1.86 2.63 11.48
C THR A 28 -2.74 3.07 12.65
N PRO A 29 -3.36 2.12 13.39
CA PRO A 29 -4.05 2.44 14.64
C PRO A 29 -3.18 3.17 15.65
N ASP A 30 -1.87 2.88 15.64
CA ASP A 30 -0.89 3.45 16.59
C ASP A 30 -0.19 4.71 16.03
N GLY A 31 -0.71 5.27 14.93
CA GLY A 31 -0.18 6.44 14.25
C GLY A 31 0.57 6.12 12.95
N ALA A 32 1.19 7.13 12.36
CA ALA A 32 1.88 6.98 11.07
C ALA A 32 3.09 6.04 11.15
N ALA A 33 3.34 5.30 10.07
CA ALA A 33 4.52 4.46 9.93
C ALA A 33 5.14 4.56 8.54
N THR A 34 6.47 4.59 8.51
CA THR A 34 7.25 4.28 7.32
C THR A 34 7.84 2.88 7.48
N THR A 35 7.80 2.08 6.44
CA THR A 35 8.41 0.75 6.40
C THR A 35 9.31 0.62 5.19
N VAL A 36 10.37 -0.18 5.31
CA VAL A 36 11.14 -0.68 4.16
C VAL A 36 11.22 -2.20 4.24
N VAL A 37 10.78 -2.86 3.19
CA VAL A 37 10.81 -4.32 3.04
C VAL A 37 11.81 -4.69 1.98
N HIS A 38 12.68 -5.66 2.25
CA HIS A 38 13.58 -6.25 1.27
C HIS A 38 13.67 -7.76 1.45
N ARG A 39 13.99 -8.44 0.35
CA ARG A 39 14.23 -9.88 0.34
C ARG A 39 15.74 -10.12 0.32
N ARG A 40 16.23 -10.91 1.27
CA ARG A 40 17.61 -11.39 1.32
C ARG A 40 17.85 -12.49 0.26
N PRO A 41 19.11 -12.78 -0.11
CA PRO A 41 19.43 -13.82 -1.09
C PRO A 41 18.91 -15.22 -0.72
N ASP A 42 18.87 -15.54 0.58
CA ASP A 42 18.32 -16.78 1.15
C ASP A 42 16.79 -16.87 1.08
N GLY A 43 16.13 -15.81 0.63
CA GLY A 43 14.68 -15.71 0.52
C GLY A 43 13.99 -15.11 1.73
N THR A 44 14.70 -14.84 2.83
CA THR A 44 14.16 -14.22 4.04
C THR A 44 13.65 -12.81 3.73
N ILE A 45 12.42 -12.50 4.17
CA ILE A 45 11.86 -11.15 4.10
C ILE A 45 12.19 -10.39 5.38
N VAL A 46 12.78 -9.21 5.24
CA VAL A 46 13.14 -8.35 6.36
C VAL A 46 12.49 -6.99 6.20
N MET A 47 11.88 -6.52 7.29
CA MET A 47 11.32 -5.19 7.37
C MET A 47 12.01 -4.36 8.44
N ARG A 48 12.19 -3.07 8.16
CA ARG A 48 12.44 -2.03 9.16
C ARG A 48 11.29 -1.05 9.15
N ALA A 49 10.99 -0.45 10.29
CA ALA A 49 9.89 0.51 10.42
C ALA A 49 10.28 1.69 11.31
N TRP A 50 9.65 2.84 11.07
CA TRP A 50 9.85 4.09 11.80
C TRP A 50 8.51 4.80 12.05
N GLY A 51 8.48 5.65 13.08
CA GLY A 51 7.29 6.38 13.51
C GLY A 51 6.47 5.66 14.57
N PRO A 52 5.41 6.31 15.09
CA PRO A 52 4.55 5.74 16.14
C PRO A 52 3.97 4.36 15.79
N GLY A 53 3.60 4.15 14.52
CA GLY A 53 3.04 2.87 14.04
C GLY A 53 4.07 1.79 13.69
N ALA A 54 5.35 1.95 14.07
CA ALA A 54 6.43 1.04 13.65
C ALA A 54 6.24 -0.38 14.19
N ALA A 55 5.96 -0.52 15.49
CA ALA A 55 5.77 -1.82 16.12
C ALA A 55 4.57 -2.57 15.52
N TRP A 56 3.44 -1.88 15.37
CA TRP A 56 2.26 -2.41 14.69
C TRP A 56 2.60 -2.89 13.28
N SER A 57 3.34 -2.08 12.52
CA SER A 57 3.73 -2.45 11.16
C SER A 57 4.58 -3.71 11.13
N LEU A 58 5.59 -3.82 12.01
CA LEU A 58 6.49 -4.97 12.13
C LEU A 58 5.74 -6.26 12.41
N ASP A 59 4.83 -6.23 13.39
CA ASP A 59 3.95 -7.35 13.72
C ASP A 59 3.10 -7.80 12.51
N GLY A 60 2.70 -6.87 11.66
CA GLY A 60 1.90 -7.15 10.46
C GLY A 60 2.64 -7.70 9.25
N LEU A 61 3.97 -7.87 9.32
CA LEU A 61 4.75 -8.31 8.16
C LEU A 61 4.25 -9.64 7.55
N PRO A 62 3.94 -10.70 8.34
CA PRO A 62 3.49 -11.96 7.76
C PRO A 62 2.20 -11.79 6.95
N ALA A 63 1.19 -11.13 7.52
CA ALA A 63 -0.08 -10.85 6.84
C ALA A 63 0.13 -10.02 5.58
N LEU A 64 0.96 -8.98 5.64
CA LEU A 64 1.29 -8.13 4.47
C LEU A 64 1.93 -8.92 3.33
N MET A 65 2.71 -9.95 3.66
CA MET A 65 3.36 -10.85 2.69
C MET A 65 2.48 -12.04 2.29
N GLY A 66 1.24 -12.12 2.78
CA GLY A 66 0.27 -13.15 2.41
C GLY A 66 0.50 -14.48 3.11
N ALA A 67 1.05 -14.48 4.33
CA ALA A 67 1.20 -15.70 5.14
C ALA A 67 -0.14 -16.37 5.45
N ASP A 68 -1.22 -15.59 5.51
CA ASP A 68 -2.58 -16.07 5.77
C ASP A 68 -3.33 -16.48 4.49
N ASP A 69 -2.71 -16.32 3.32
CA ASP A 69 -3.30 -16.69 2.03
C ASP A 69 -3.17 -18.19 1.77
N LYS A 70 -4.27 -18.81 1.33
CA LYS A 70 -4.42 -20.26 1.18
C LYS A 70 -4.74 -20.65 -0.27
N PRO A 71 -3.77 -20.53 -1.20
CA PRO A 71 -3.98 -20.85 -2.61
C PRO A 71 -4.31 -22.32 -2.84
N ASP A 72 -3.89 -23.23 -1.94
CA ASP A 72 -4.20 -24.66 -2.05
C ASP A 72 -5.70 -24.95 -1.81
N GLU A 73 -6.42 -24.02 -1.16
CA GLU A 73 -7.88 -24.09 -0.99
C GLU A 73 -8.64 -23.46 -2.18
N PHE A 74 -7.95 -22.83 -3.13
CA PHE A 74 -8.58 -22.12 -4.26
C PHE A 74 -9.09 -23.08 -5.34
N VAL A 75 -10.39 -23.03 -5.63
CA VAL A 75 -11.02 -23.80 -6.71
C VAL A 75 -11.39 -22.87 -7.87
N ALA A 76 -10.74 -23.05 -9.03
CA ALA A 76 -11.04 -22.30 -10.23
C ALA A 76 -12.24 -22.89 -10.99
N HIS A 77 -13.34 -22.15 -11.09
CA HIS A 77 -14.55 -22.57 -11.83
C HIS A 77 -14.53 -22.17 -13.32
N HIS A 78 -13.61 -21.30 -13.74
CA HIS A 78 -13.50 -20.82 -15.11
C HIS A 78 -12.12 -21.10 -15.71
N ARG A 79 -12.07 -21.54 -16.97
CA ARG A 79 -10.85 -22.03 -17.63
C ARG A 79 -9.72 -20.98 -17.68
N LEU A 80 -10.07 -19.71 -17.92
CA LEU A 80 -9.10 -18.60 -17.91
C LEU A 80 -8.54 -18.31 -16.51
N VAL A 81 -9.35 -18.49 -15.47
CA VAL A 81 -8.92 -18.28 -14.08
C VAL A 81 -7.99 -19.41 -13.65
N ALA A 82 -8.31 -20.66 -14.02
CA ALA A 82 -7.43 -21.81 -13.77
C ALA A 82 -6.07 -21.64 -14.45
N ASP A 83 -6.07 -21.15 -15.69
CA ASP A 83 -4.85 -20.88 -16.45
C ASP A 83 -4.03 -19.72 -15.85
N ALA A 84 -4.68 -18.63 -15.43
CA ALA A 84 -4.01 -17.54 -14.73
C ALA A 84 -3.39 -18.02 -13.40
N HIS A 85 -4.12 -18.81 -12.62
CA HIS A 85 -3.63 -19.37 -11.36
C HIS A 85 -2.36 -20.23 -11.55
N ARG A 86 -2.35 -21.12 -12.56
CA ARG A 86 -1.16 -21.93 -12.90
C ARG A 86 0.05 -21.08 -13.29
N ARG A 87 -0.15 -20.04 -14.10
CA ARG A 87 0.95 -19.14 -14.55
C ARG A 87 1.50 -18.28 -13.41
N MET A 88 0.73 -18.08 -12.35
CA MET A 88 1.05 -17.22 -11.22
C MET A 88 1.23 -18.01 -9.92
N ALA A 89 1.85 -19.20 -9.97
CA ALA A 89 1.97 -20.12 -8.83
C ALA A 89 2.63 -19.53 -7.55
N GLY A 90 3.39 -18.43 -7.67
CA GLY A 90 3.99 -17.71 -6.55
C GLY A 90 3.21 -16.48 -6.05
N LEU A 91 2.04 -16.21 -6.63
CA LEU A 91 1.20 -15.10 -6.21
C LEU A 91 0.58 -15.40 -4.85
N ARG A 92 0.71 -14.42 -3.95
CA ARG A 92 0.05 -14.42 -2.64
C ARG A 92 -0.70 -13.12 -2.47
N PHE A 93 -1.91 -13.19 -1.93
CA PHE A 93 -2.70 -12.03 -1.54
C PHE A 93 -2.41 -11.65 -0.09
N GLY A 94 -1.69 -10.55 0.07
CA GLY A 94 -1.39 -10.00 1.39
C GLY A 94 -2.51 -9.12 1.94
N ALA A 95 -2.48 -8.92 3.25
CA ALA A 95 -3.38 -8.02 3.97
C ALA A 95 -2.60 -6.88 4.62
N THR A 96 -3.02 -5.63 4.39
CA THR A 96 -2.43 -4.46 5.07
C THR A 96 -2.87 -4.34 6.53
N ARG A 97 -3.91 -5.08 6.94
CA ARG A 97 -4.63 -4.96 8.23
C ARG A 97 -5.19 -3.55 8.50
N ARG A 98 -5.24 -2.70 7.47
CA ARG A 98 -5.81 -1.36 7.53
C ARG A 98 -6.74 -1.16 6.35
N VAL A 99 -8.05 -1.19 6.63
CA VAL A 99 -9.10 -1.00 5.61
C VAL A 99 -8.95 0.35 4.92
N TRP A 100 -8.69 1.41 5.69
CA TRP A 100 -8.59 2.78 5.16
C TRP A 100 -7.59 2.91 3.99
N ASP A 101 -6.41 2.30 4.13
CA ASP A 101 -5.34 2.37 3.13
C ASP A 101 -5.74 1.75 1.78
N GLN A 102 -6.77 0.91 1.75
CA GLN A 102 -7.31 0.31 0.52
C GLN A 102 -8.66 0.92 0.12
N LEU A 103 -9.50 1.26 1.10
CA LEU A 103 -10.82 1.83 0.86
C LEU A 103 -10.74 3.20 0.19
N PHE A 104 -9.88 4.09 0.69
CA PHE A 104 -9.77 5.44 0.15
C PHE A 104 -9.36 5.46 -1.33
N PRO A 105 -8.27 4.78 -1.76
CA PRO A 105 -7.96 4.71 -3.19
C PRO A 105 -9.02 3.95 -4.00
N ALA A 106 -9.66 2.91 -3.44
CA ALA A 106 -10.74 2.21 -4.15
C ALA A 106 -11.95 3.10 -4.44
N ILE A 107 -12.26 4.07 -3.56
CA ILE A 107 -13.30 5.08 -3.82
C ILE A 107 -12.87 6.02 -4.95
N LEU A 108 -11.61 6.49 -4.94
CA LEU A 108 -11.07 7.38 -5.98
C LEU A 108 -11.01 6.71 -7.36
N GLU A 109 -10.95 5.38 -7.40
CA GLU A 109 -10.92 4.59 -8.64
C GLU A 109 -12.32 4.40 -9.28
N GLN A 110 -13.40 4.85 -8.63
CA GLN A 110 -14.76 4.65 -9.12
C GLN A 110 -15.10 5.59 -10.28
N LYS A 111 -15.59 5.01 -11.39
CA LYS A 111 -16.12 5.72 -12.58
C LYS A 111 -15.13 6.65 -13.30
N VAL A 112 -13.83 6.55 -13.00
CA VAL A 112 -12.76 7.30 -13.65
C VAL A 112 -11.68 6.35 -14.19
N THR A 113 -10.77 6.86 -15.01
CA THR A 113 -9.62 6.07 -15.45
C THR A 113 -8.63 5.86 -14.32
N GLY A 114 -7.83 4.79 -14.41
CA GLY A 114 -6.74 4.56 -13.45
C GLY A 114 -5.66 5.64 -13.46
N VAL A 115 -5.56 6.45 -14.53
CA VAL A 115 -4.62 7.60 -14.57
C VAL A 115 -5.15 8.74 -13.73
N GLU A 116 -6.43 9.08 -13.88
CA GLU A 116 -7.11 10.12 -13.09
C GLU A 116 -7.12 9.75 -11.61
N ALA A 117 -7.52 8.52 -11.27
CA ALA A 117 -7.53 8.06 -9.88
C ALA A 117 -6.15 8.19 -9.20
N ARG A 118 -5.07 7.83 -9.91
CA ARG A 118 -3.69 7.96 -9.40
C ARG A 118 -3.22 9.41 -9.30
N ARG A 119 -3.74 10.30 -10.16
CA ARG A 119 -3.49 11.74 -10.06
C ARG A 119 -4.14 12.28 -8.80
N SER A 120 -5.44 12.05 -8.60
CA SER A 120 -6.17 12.52 -7.42
C SER A 120 -5.59 11.94 -6.13
N TRP A 121 -5.24 10.65 -6.12
CA TRP A 121 -4.50 10.04 -5.00
C TRP A 121 -3.24 10.83 -4.65
N ARG A 122 -2.37 11.08 -5.64
CA ARG A 122 -1.11 11.80 -5.42
C ARG A 122 -1.35 13.22 -4.91
N GLU A 123 -2.33 13.93 -5.47
CA GLU A 123 -2.64 15.29 -5.07
C GLU A 123 -3.20 15.35 -3.64
N LEU A 124 -4.14 14.47 -3.31
CA LEU A 124 -4.74 14.38 -1.97
C LEU A 124 -3.70 14.00 -0.91
N VAL A 125 -2.83 13.03 -1.20
CA VAL A 125 -1.78 12.64 -0.24
C VAL A 125 -0.77 13.75 -0.03
N ARG A 126 -0.36 14.47 -1.09
CA ARG A 126 0.60 15.57 -0.93
C ARG A 126 0.03 16.78 -0.20
N ARG A 127 -1.27 17.06 -0.38
CA ARG A 127 -1.92 18.26 0.19
C ARG A 127 -2.45 18.02 1.61
N PHE A 128 -2.94 16.82 1.90
CA PHE A 128 -3.64 16.52 3.15
C PHE A 128 -3.01 15.40 3.98
N GLY A 129 -2.00 14.71 3.44
CA GLY A 129 -1.22 13.72 4.15
C GLY A 129 -0.01 14.31 4.85
N ASP A 130 0.47 13.62 5.89
CA ASP A 130 1.65 14.03 6.66
C ASP A 130 2.95 13.55 5.99
N LEU A 131 4.08 14.14 6.40
CA LEU A 131 5.40 13.64 5.98
C LEU A 131 5.65 12.23 6.53
N ALA A 132 6.30 11.38 5.73
CA ALA A 132 6.65 10.03 6.14
C ALA A 132 7.67 10.03 7.30
N PRO A 133 7.40 9.34 8.43
CA PRO A 133 8.32 9.29 9.57
C PRO A 133 9.68 8.66 9.23
N GLY A 134 10.71 9.07 9.98
CA GLY A 134 12.05 8.48 9.91
C GLY A 134 12.85 8.88 8.68
N PRO A 135 13.92 8.14 8.33
CA PRO A 135 14.77 8.41 7.16
C PRO A 135 14.09 7.94 5.86
N ALA A 136 12.80 8.25 5.71
CA ALA A 136 12.04 7.94 4.51
C ALA A 136 12.69 8.65 3.30
N PRO A 137 12.70 8.02 2.11
CA PRO A 137 13.12 8.68 0.90
C PRO A 137 12.39 10.01 0.69
N GLU A 138 13.11 11.03 0.20
CA GLU A 138 12.59 12.38 0.04
C GLU A 138 11.27 12.42 -0.76
N GLY A 139 10.31 13.21 -0.28
CA GLY A 139 9.00 13.38 -0.92
C GLY A 139 8.01 12.24 -0.67
N MET A 140 8.32 11.30 0.24
CA MET A 140 7.33 10.33 0.73
C MET A 140 6.39 10.95 1.76
N HIS A 141 5.11 10.61 1.66
CA HIS A 141 4.06 11.05 2.55
C HIS A 141 3.25 9.86 3.05
N VAL A 142 2.68 10.01 4.23
CA VAL A 142 1.64 9.13 4.78
C VAL A 142 0.31 9.59 4.17
N PRO A 143 -0.56 8.67 3.71
CA PRO A 143 -1.87 9.07 3.23
C PRO A 143 -2.69 9.75 4.34
N PRO A 144 -3.60 10.68 4.02
CA PRO A 144 -4.42 11.33 5.03
C PRO A 144 -5.20 10.30 5.83
N THR A 145 -5.30 10.49 7.14
CA THR A 145 -6.14 9.70 8.04
C THR A 145 -7.63 9.93 7.71
N PRO A 146 -8.53 9.04 8.17
CA PRO A 146 -9.97 9.27 8.03
C PRO A 146 -10.43 10.62 8.60
N ALA A 147 -9.82 11.08 9.69
CA ALA A 147 -10.12 12.36 10.31
C ALA A 147 -9.66 13.54 9.43
N GLN A 148 -8.42 13.50 8.91
CA GLN A 148 -7.91 14.50 7.97
C GLN A 148 -8.77 14.55 6.70
N THR A 149 -9.11 13.39 6.13
CA THR A 149 -9.97 13.29 4.95
C THR A 149 -11.35 13.88 5.18
N ARG A 150 -11.98 13.60 6.33
CA ARG A 150 -13.27 14.19 6.70
C ARG A 150 -13.19 15.72 6.86
N ALA A 151 -12.04 16.25 7.23
CA ALA A 151 -11.82 17.68 7.41
C ALA A 151 -11.53 18.43 6.09
N VAL A 152 -11.34 17.72 4.97
CA VAL A 152 -11.11 18.34 3.65
C VAL A 152 -12.38 19.07 3.21
N PRO A 153 -12.33 20.41 3.00
CA PRO A 153 -13.48 21.16 2.53
C PRO A 153 -13.93 20.68 1.14
N ASP A 154 -15.23 20.71 0.87
CA ASP A 154 -15.83 20.19 -0.37
C ASP A 154 -15.15 20.73 -1.65
N TRP A 155 -14.88 22.04 -1.70
CA TRP A 155 -14.24 22.69 -2.85
C TRP A 155 -12.79 22.26 -3.10
N GLU A 156 -12.10 21.70 -2.10
CA GLU A 156 -10.75 21.17 -2.27
C GLU A 156 -10.73 19.83 -3.02
N TRP A 157 -11.83 19.07 -2.94
CA TRP A 157 -11.98 17.82 -3.70
C TRP A 157 -12.06 18.07 -5.21
N HIS A 158 -12.65 19.18 -5.63
CA HIS A 158 -12.74 19.57 -7.05
C HIS A 158 -11.40 20.01 -7.66
N LYS A 159 -10.38 20.26 -6.84
CA LYS A 159 -9.04 20.64 -7.31
C LYS A 159 -8.11 19.44 -7.50
N ALA A 160 -8.52 18.26 -7.01
CA ALA A 160 -7.75 17.01 -7.05
C ALA A 160 -8.09 16.15 -8.27
#